data_AF-A0A183MDU8-F1
#
_entry.id   AF-A0A183MDU8-F1
#
_cell.length_a   1.000
_cell.length_b   1.000
_cell.length_c   1.000
_cell.angle_alpha   90.00
_cell.angle_beta   90.00
_cell.angle_gamma   90.00
#
_symmetry.space_group_name_H-M   'P 1'
#
loop_
_entity.id
_entity.type
_entity.pdbx_description
1 polymer ?
#
loop_
_entity_poly.entity_id
_entity_poly.type
_entity_poly.pdbx_seq_one_letter_code
_entity_poly.pdbx_strand_id
1 'polypeptide(L)'
;MPITNIHRRLGRWAGFFEGQFNWPAAPATSVRLSCPPWPVTTDPPDEAEVRKELQLLKRCKSPDPDDLLLALFKDGGDFLVRGLTTLFTKV
;
A
#
# COMPACT_ATOMS: atom_id res chain seq x y z
N MET A 1 -14.32 26.35 3.06
CA MET A 1 -14.16 27.05 4.36
C MET A 1 -13.42 26.13 5.33
N PRO A 2 -12.20 26.46 5.77
CA PRO A 2 -11.45 25.62 6.70
C PRO A 2 -12.13 25.55 8.06
N ILE A 3 -12.14 24.36 8.67
CA ILE A 3 -12.67 24.14 10.02
C ILE A 3 -11.52 24.35 11.02
N THR A 4 -11.37 25.58 11.51
CA THR A 4 -10.32 25.96 12.46
C THR A 4 -10.64 25.54 13.90
N ASN A 5 -11.89 25.15 14.18
CA ASN A 5 -12.32 24.72 15.52
C ASN A 5 -12.25 23.20 15.65
N ILE A 6 -11.42 22.72 16.58
CA ILE A 6 -11.12 21.30 16.78
C ILE A 6 -12.37 20.49 17.17
N HIS A 7 -13.28 21.04 17.98
CA HIS A 7 -14.51 20.36 18.37
C HIS A 7 -15.44 20.14 17.17
N ARG A 8 -15.57 21.14 16.29
CA ARG A 8 -16.35 21.01 15.04
C ARG A 8 -15.75 19.96 14.10
N ARG A 9 -14.42 19.87 14.04
CA ARG A 9 -13.73 18.85 13.25
C ARG A 9 -13.99 17.45 13.82
N LEU A 10 -13.83 17.28 15.13
CA LEU A 10 -14.10 16.01 15.80
C LEU A 10 -15.55 15.55 15.64
N GLY A 11 -16.53 16.46 15.74
CA GLY A 11 -17.94 16.12 15.47
C GLY A 11 -18.20 15.66 14.03
N ARG A 12 -17.52 16.27 13.04
CA ARG A 12 -17.59 15.83 11.64
C ARG A 12 -16.96 14.45 11.43
N TRP A 13 -15.82 14.19 12.07
CA TRP A 13 -15.19 12.86 12.04
C TRP A 13 -16.08 11.80 12.69
N ALA A 14 -16.67 12.10 13.85
CA ALA A 14 -17.58 11.19 14.52
C ALA A 14 -18.77 10.78 13.62
N GLY A 15 -19.44 11.75 12.98
CA GLY A 15 -20.53 11.45 12.05
C GLY A 15 -20.08 10.70 10.79
N PHE A 16 -18.86 10.94 10.30
CA PHE A 16 -18.30 10.20 9.17
C PHE A 16 -18.05 8.72 9.53
N PHE A 17 -17.44 8.46 10.69
CA PHE A 17 -17.21 7.08 11.16
C PHE A 17 -18.50 6.37 11.50
N GLU A 18 -19.46 7.06 12.13
CA GLU A 18 -20.78 6.50 12.43
C GLU A 18 -21.51 6.08 11.14
N GLY A 19 -21.49 6.90 10.09
CA GLY A 19 -22.05 6.52 8.79
C GLY A 19 -21.33 5.34 8.13
N GLN A 20 -20.01 5.25 8.27
CA GLN A 20 -19.20 4.18 7.67
C GLN A 20 -19.38 2.84 8.39
N PHE A 21 -19.50 2.83 9.72
CA PHE A 21 -19.63 1.60 10.53
C PHE A 21 -21.08 1.12 10.66
N ASN A 22 -22.07 1.99 10.50
CA ASN A 22 -23.48 1.61 10.45
C ASN A 22 -23.98 1.26 9.04
N TRP A 23 -23.07 1.13 8.06
CA TRP A 23 -23.44 0.63 6.74
C TRP A 23 -24.05 -0.78 6.93
N PRO A 24 -25.22 -1.09 6.32
CA PRO A 24 -25.73 -2.45 6.33
C PRO A 24 -24.62 -3.40 5.87
N ALA A 25 -24.49 -4.54 6.56
CA ALA A 25 -23.55 -5.57 6.18
C ALA A 25 -23.66 -5.78 4.67
N ALA A 26 -22.54 -5.61 3.96
CA ALA A 26 -22.51 -5.87 2.53
C ALA A 26 -23.18 -7.23 2.30
N PRO A 27 -24.08 -7.36 1.32
CA PRO A 27 -24.68 -8.65 0.98
C PRO A 27 -23.58 -9.71 0.98
N ALA A 28 -23.81 -10.89 1.57
CA ALA A 28 -22.81 -11.95 1.68
C ALA A 28 -22.25 -12.41 0.32
N THR A 29 -22.79 -11.89 -0.78
CA THR A 29 -22.07 -11.54 -2.00
C THR A 29 -20.96 -10.49 -1.73
N SER A 30 -20.04 -10.81 -0.82
CA SER A 30 -18.64 -10.64 -1.17
C SER A 30 -18.54 -11.34 -2.51
N VAL A 31 -18.59 -10.58 -3.61
CA VAL A 31 -17.85 -10.97 -4.79
C VAL A 31 -16.50 -11.25 -4.20
N ARG A 32 -16.21 -12.54 -3.95
CA ARG A 32 -14.83 -13.00 -3.90
C ARG A 32 -14.33 -12.37 -5.16
N LEU A 33 -13.60 -11.26 -5.02
CA LEU A 33 -12.69 -10.83 -6.05
C LEU A 33 -11.87 -12.09 -6.18
N SER A 34 -12.26 -12.90 -7.15
CA SER A 34 -11.55 -14.07 -7.59
C SER A 34 -10.35 -13.43 -8.24
N CYS A 35 -9.46 -12.89 -7.41
CA CYS A 35 -8.08 -12.78 -7.73
C CYS A 35 -7.78 -14.18 -8.25
N PRO A 36 -7.50 -14.32 -9.55
CA PRO A 36 -7.01 -15.60 -10.04
C PRO A 36 -5.89 -16.02 -9.08
N PRO A 37 -5.71 -17.32 -8.81
CA PRO A 37 -4.56 -17.76 -8.04
C PRO A 37 -3.33 -17.17 -8.75
N TRP A 38 -2.83 -16.08 -8.20
CA TRP A 38 -1.61 -15.47 -8.67
C TRP A 38 -0.59 -16.59 -8.49
N PRO A 39 0.21 -16.92 -9.51
CA PRO A 39 1.34 -17.80 -9.32
C PRO A 39 2.36 -17.05 -8.44
N VAL A 40 2.04 -16.92 -7.17
CA VAL A 40 2.94 -16.45 -6.13
C VAL A 40 3.73 -17.69 -5.80
N THR A 41 4.97 -17.72 -6.28
CA THR A 41 5.91 -18.72 -5.80
C THR A 41 6.09 -18.51 -4.29
N THR A 42 6.10 -19.59 -3.53
CA THR A 42 6.45 -19.56 -2.10
C THR A 42 7.96 -19.62 -1.88
N ASP A 43 8.72 -19.80 -2.95
CA ASP A 43 10.17 -19.81 -2.89
C ASP A 43 10.69 -18.42 -2.48
N PRO A 44 11.83 -18.36 -1.78
CA PRO A 44 12.48 -17.09 -1.49
C PRO A 44 12.74 -16.32 -2.79
N PRO A 45 12.38 -15.03 -2.85
CA PRO A 45 12.53 -14.25 -4.07
C PRO A 45 14.00 -13.94 -4.37
N ASP A 46 14.37 -13.98 -5.65
CA ASP A 46 15.71 -13.59 -6.13
C ASP A 46 15.86 -12.05 -6.18
N GLU A 47 17.10 -11.55 -6.15
CA GLU A 47 17.40 -10.13 -6.37
C GLU A 47 16.79 -9.60 -7.68
N ALA A 48 16.77 -10.38 -8.77
CA ALA A 48 16.20 -9.93 -10.04
C ALA A 48 14.69 -9.73 -9.97
N GLU A 49 13.99 -10.59 -9.23
CA GLU A 49 12.55 -10.50 -8.99
C GLU A 49 12.22 -9.29 -8.10
N VAL A 50 12.97 -9.12 -7.00
CA VAL A 50 12.85 -7.96 -6.11
C VAL A 50 13.11 -6.66 -6.87
N ARG A 51 14.13 -6.60 -7.75
CA ARG A 51 14.42 -5.45 -8.62
C ARG A 51 13.24 -5.15 -9.56
N LYS A 52 12.68 -6.17 -10.20
CA LYS A 52 11.57 -6.04 -11.16
C LYS A 52 10.33 -5.50 -10.48
N GLU A 53 9.96 -6.04 -9.32
CA GLU A 53 8.81 -5.56 -8.55
C GLU A 53 9.01 -4.13 -8.03
N LEU A 54 10.22 -3.79 -7.58
CA LEU A 54 10.57 -2.40 -7.25
C LEU A 54 10.35 -1.46 -8.46
N GLN A 55 10.78 -1.85 -9.66
CA GLN A 55 10.60 -1.05 -10.87
C GLN A 55 9.13 -0.89 -11.27
N LEU A 56 8.30 -1.92 -11.05
CA LEU A 56 6.85 -1.85 -11.26
C LEU A 56 6.20 -0.91 -10.24
N LEU A 57 6.62 -0.97 -8.97
CA LEU A 57 6.18 -0.07 -7.92
C LEU A 57 6.46 1.40 -8.27
N LYS A 58 7.63 1.67 -8.86
CA LYS A 58 8.01 3.02 -9.34
C LYS A 58 7.11 3.53 -10.47
N ARG A 59 6.48 2.64 -11.25
CA ARG A 59 5.55 2.99 -12.34
C ARG A 59 4.10 3.18 -11.86
N CYS A 60 3.70 2.56 -10.76
CA CYS A 60 2.38 2.74 -10.13
C CYS A 60 2.31 3.98 -9.22
N LYS A 61 3.01 5.07 -9.57
CA LYS A 61 2.97 6.32 -8.82
C LYS A 61 1.61 6.99 -9.03
N SER A 62 0.81 7.14 -7.97
CA SER A 62 -0.19 8.21 -7.93
C SER A 62 0.56 9.55 -8.06
N PRO A 63 -0.03 10.62 -8.61
CA PRO A 63 0.60 11.94 -8.64
C PRO A 63 0.67 12.50 -7.21
N ASP A 64 1.54 11.92 -6.39
CA ASP A 64 1.74 12.24 -4.99
C ASP A 64 2.88 13.27 -4.88
N PRO A 65 2.74 14.29 -4.02
CA PRO A 65 3.73 15.34 -3.87
C PRO A 65 4.99 14.87 -3.12
N ASP A 66 4.96 13.69 -2.51
CA ASP A 66 6.11 13.15 -1.79
C ASP A 66 7.09 12.46 -2.76
N ASP A 67 8.24 13.09 -2.97
CA ASP A 67 9.38 12.52 -3.68
C ASP A 67 10.16 11.48 -2.85
N LEU A 68 9.61 11.06 -1.70
CA LEU A 68 10.24 10.14 -0.76
C LEU A 68 10.61 8.80 -1.42
N LEU A 69 9.69 8.23 -2.20
CA LEU A 69 9.95 7.02 -2.97
C LEU A 69 10.98 7.27 -4.08
N LEU A 70 11.01 8.46 -4.68
CA LEU A 70 11.95 8.76 -5.75
C LEU A 70 13.39 8.85 -5.22
N ALA A 71 13.59 9.44 -4.04
CA ALA A 71 14.89 9.56 -3.39
C ALA A 71 15.44 8.18 -2.97
N LEU A 72 14.58 7.36 -2.36
CA LEU A 72 14.95 6.01 -1.91
C LEU A 72 15.43 5.12 -3.07
N PHE A 73 14.75 5.22 -4.22
CA PHE A 73 15.09 4.46 -5.43
C PHE A 73 16.28 5.01 -6.22
N LYS A 74 16.61 6.30 -6.09
CA LYS A 74 17.72 6.93 -6.82
C LYS A 74 19.06 6.72 -6.13
N ASP A 75 19.11 6.85 -4.81
CA ASP A 75 20.36 6.85 -4.04
C ASP A 75 20.67 5.49 -3.41
N GLY A 76 19.62 4.71 -3.10
CA GLY A 76 19.72 3.45 -2.35
C GLY A 76 19.16 2.22 -3.08
N GLY A 77 18.90 2.28 -4.39
CA GLY A 77 18.19 1.22 -5.12
C GLY A 77 18.81 -0.18 -4.95
N ASP A 78 20.13 -0.32 -5.11
CA ASP A 78 20.81 -1.60 -4.93
C ASP A 78 20.89 -2.05 -3.46
N PHE A 79 20.98 -1.09 -2.53
CA PHE A 79 20.97 -1.38 -1.10
C PHE A 79 19.59 -1.89 -0.65
N LEU A 80 18.52 -1.28 -1.17
CA LEU A 80 17.14 -1.73 -0.95
C LEU A 80 16.92 -3.13 -1.47
N VAL A 81 17.37 -3.42 -2.69
CA VAL A 81 17.24 -4.76 -3.29
C VAL A 81 17.91 -5.81 -2.40
N ARG A 82 19.17 -5.61 -2.03
CA ARG A 82 19.89 -6.56 -1.17
C ARG A 82 19.23 -6.70 0.21
N GLY A 83 18.79 -5.59 0.80
CA GLY A 83 18.13 -5.59 2.10
C GLY A 83 16.81 -6.35 2.09
N LEU A 84 15.97 -6.12 1.07
CA LEU A 84 14.70 -6.80 0.89
C LEU A 84 14.89 -8.29 0.56
N THR A 85 15.80 -8.64 -0.34
CA THR A 85 16.14 -10.05 -0.61
C THR A 85 16.63 -10.76 0.66
N THR A 86 17.47 -10.12 1.46
CA THR A 86 17.94 -10.69 2.74
C THR A 86 16.80 -10.87 3.75
N LEU A 87 15.84 -9.94 3.80
CA LEU A 87 14.67 -10.05 4.66
C LEU A 87 13.76 -11.22 4.26
N PHE A 88 13.48 -11.37 2.96
CA PHE A 88 12.59 -12.42 2.47
C PHE A 88 13.24 -13.81 2.45
N THR A 89 14.56 -13.91 2.39
CA THR A 89 15.31 -15.18 2.47
C THR A 89 15.58 -15.65 3.90
N LYS A 90 15.34 -14.81 4.92
CA LYS A 90 15.53 -15.13 6.35
C LYS A 90 14.28 -15.69 7.04
N VAL A 91 13.17 -15.85 6.32
CA VAL A 91 11.88 -16.34 6.85
C VAL A 91 11.91 -17.86 7.06
#